data_AF-A0A2S6HRN4-F1
#
_entry.id   AF-A0A2S6HRN4-F1
#
_cell.length_a   1.000
_cell.length_b   1.000
_cell.length_c   1.000
_cell.angle_alpha   90.00
_cell.angle_beta   90.00
_cell.angle_gamma   90.00
#
_symmetry.space_group_name_H-M   'P 1'
#
loop_
_entity.id
_entity.type
_entity.pdbx_description
1 polymer ?
#
loop_
_entity_poly.entity_id
_entity_poly.type
_entity_poly.pdbx_seq_one_letter_code
_entity_poly.pdbx_strand_id
1 'polypeptide(L)' 'MKEWYVNLWSHLTFILSLFIATLWVLNLLNPMMNFLNNWIADSAIFLLCISSLITSAISIWRRYR' A
#
# COMPACT_ATOMS: atom_id res chain seq x y z
N MET A 1 9.92 -13.63 17.51
CA MET A 1 9.29 -12.29 17.43
C MET A 1 9.50 -11.56 16.09
N LYS A 2 10.60 -11.77 15.35
CA LYS A 2 10.84 -11.10 14.04
C LYS A 2 9.85 -11.47 12.92
N GLU A 3 9.31 -12.68 12.91
CA GLU A 3 8.40 -13.15 11.85
C GLU A 3 7.00 -12.53 11.93
N TRP A 4 6.50 -12.27 13.14
CA TRP A 4 5.17 -11.67 13.34
C TRP A 4 5.06 -10.28 12.73
N TYR A 5 6.11 -9.46 12.88
CA TYR A 5 6.16 -8.12 12.29
C TYR A 5 6.11 -8.18 10.77
N VAL A 6 6.87 -9.08 10.14
CA VAL A 6 6.88 -9.24 8.68
C VAL A 6 5.49 -9.60 8.15
N ASN A 7 4.78 -10.49 8.83
CA ASN A 7 3.44 -10.88 8.42
C ASN A 7 2.46 -9.71 8.53
N LEU A 8 2.50 -8.98 9.65
CA LEU A 8 1.66 -7.80 9.87
C LEU A 8 1.89 -6.71 8.80
N TRP A 9 3.15 -6.45 8.45
CA TRP A 9 3.51 -5.49 7.38
C TRP A 9 3.01 -5.92 6.00
N SER A 10 3.05 -7.23 5.70
CA SER A 10 2.55 -7.79 4.43
C SER A 10 1.02 -7.71 4.34
N HIS A 11 0.31 -7.96 5.45
CA HIS A 11 -1.14 -7.78 5.49
C HIS A 11 -1.54 -6.31 5.34
N LEU A 12 -0.80 -5.38 5.95
CA LEU A 12 -1.08 -3.96 5.85
C LEU A 12 -0.88 -3.44 4.41
N THR A 13 0.18 -3.88 3.72
CA THR A 13 0.39 -3.55 2.29
C THR A 13 -0.73 -4.09 1.41
N PHE A 14 -1.19 -5.32 1.68
CA PHE A 14 -2.31 -5.91 0.93
C PHE A 14 -3.61 -5.11 1.11
N ILE A 15 -3.94 -4.74 2.35
CA ILE A 15 -5.14 -3.95 2.65
C ILE A 15 -5.06 -2.56 2.00
N LEU A 16 -3.91 -1.87 2.08
CA LEU A 16 -3.72 -0.59 1.40
C LEU A 16 -3.84 -0.72 -0.13
N SER A 17 -3.31 -1.79 -0.71
CA SER A 17 -3.42 -2.04 -2.15
C SER A 17 -4.88 -2.22 -2.58
N LEU A 18 -5.65 -2.98 -1.80
CA LEU A 18 -7.08 -3.17 -2.06
C LEU A 18 -7.85 -1.85 -1.95
N PHE A 19 -7.52 -1.03 -0.96
CA PHE A 19 -8.14 0.29 -0.76
C PHE A 19 -7.87 1.25 -1.93
N ILE A 20 -6.63 1.30 -2.43
CA ILE A 20 -6.31 2.14 -3.59
C ILE A 20 -7.00 1.60 -4.85
N ALA A 21 -7.07 0.27 -5.03
CA ALA A 21 -7.77 -0.33 -6.15
C ALA A 21 -9.27 -0.01 -6.15
N THR A 22 -9.93 -0.04 -4.99
CA THR A 22 -11.35 0.34 -4.88
C THR A 22 -11.55 1.83 -5.16
N LEU A 23 -10.69 2.70 -4.64
CA LEU A 23 -10.72 4.13 -4.97
C LEU A 23 -10.54 4.39 -6.47
N TRP A 24 -9.66 3.63 -7.14
CA TRP A 24 -9.49 3.71 -8.59
C TRP A 24 -10.78 3.31 -9.32
N VAL A 25 -11.35 2.14 -9.00
CA VAL A 25 -12.58 1.68 -9.64
C VAL A 25 -13.73 2.68 -9.42
N LEU A 26 -13.88 3.22 -8.21
CA LEU A 26 -14.85 4.29 -7.93
C LEU A 26 -14.59 5.54 -8.76
N ASN A 27 -13.33 5.93 -8.93
CA ASN A 27 -12.96 7.07 -9.75
C ASN A 27 -13.26 6.86 -11.25
N LEU A 28 -13.15 5.61 -11.73
CA LEU A 28 -13.52 5.25 -13.10
C LEU A 28 -15.04 5.30 -13.31
N LEU A 29 -15.81 4.81 -12.33
CA LEU A 29 -17.28 4.77 -12.36
C LEU A 29 -17.91 6.15 -12.15
N ASN A 30 -17.27 7.02 -11.36
CA ASN A 30 -17.74 8.37 -11.09
C ASN A 30 -16.57 9.37 -11.11
N PRO A 31 -16.13 9.80 -12.31
CA PRO A 31 -14.98 10.70 -12.47
C PRO A 31 -15.22 12.10 -11.91
N MET A 32 -16.47 12.48 -11.65
CA MET A 32 -16.82 13.82 -11.14
C MET A 32 -16.44 14.02 -9.67
N MET A 33 -16.41 12.94 -8.86
CA MET A 33 -16.03 13.01 -7.43
C MET A 33 -14.52 13.01 -7.19
N ASN A 34 -13.72 12.66 -8.22
CA ASN A 34 -12.26 12.74 -8.20
C ASN A 34 -11.61 12.13 -6.94
N PHE A 35 -12.03 10.91 -6.59
CA PHE A 35 -11.61 10.20 -5.37
C PHE A 35 -10.10 9.99 -5.27
N LEU A 36 -9.40 9.94 -6.41
CA LEU A 36 -7.95 9.78 -6.48
C LEU A 36 -7.18 11.10 -6.30
N ASN A 37 -7.81 12.26 -6.52
CA ASN A 37 -7.17 13.56 -6.43
C ASN A 37 -7.62 14.28 -5.16
N ASN A 38 -7.31 13.67 -4.03
CA ASN A 38 -7.56 14.22 -2.71
C ASN A 38 -6.40 13.83 -1.79
N TRP A 39 -6.11 14.67 -0.80
CA TRP A 39 -5.08 14.48 0.21
C TRP A 39 -5.05 13.05 0.78
N ILE A 40 -6.22 12.46 1.01
CA ILE A 40 -6.37 11.13 1.61
C ILE A 40 -5.83 10.05 0.67
N ALA A 41 -6.13 10.14 -0.63
CA ALA A 41 -5.63 9.21 -1.63
C ALA A 41 -4.12 9.37 -1.82
N ASP A 42 -3.62 10.60 -1.90
CA ASP A 42 -2.18 10.89 -2.00
C ASP A 42 -1.41 10.33 -0.78
N SER A 43 -1.95 10.53 0.43
CA SER A 43 -1.37 10.00 1.67
C SER A 43 -1.36 8.47 1.68
N ALA A 44 -2.45 7.83 1.22
CA ALA A 44 -2.55 6.38 1.15
C ALA A 44 -1.56 5.78 0.13
N ILE A 45 -1.42 6.41 -1.04
CA ILE A 45 -0.45 6.02 -2.08
C ILE A 45 0.98 6.16 -1.55
N PHE A 46 1.29 7.24 -0.83
CA PHE A 46 2.60 7.46 -0.23
C PHE A 46 2.93 6.38 0.82
N LEU A 47 1.99 6.06 1.71
CA LEU A 47 2.13 4.97 2.69
C LEU A 47 2.30 3.60 2.03
N LEU A 48 1.58 3.31 0.95
CA LEU A 48 1.76 2.10 0.17
C LEU A 48 3.18 2.03 -0.42
N CYS A 49 3.66 3.14 -0.97
CA CYS A 49 4.98 3.20 -1.58
C CYS A 49 6.10 2.95 -0.56
N ILE A 50 6.05 3.60 0.60
CA ILE A 50 7.01 3.40 1.70
C ILE A 50 6.96 1.95 2.21
N SER A 51 5.75 1.43 2.46
CA SER A 51 5.60 0.08 2.99
C SER A 51 6.09 -1.00 2.01
N SER A 52 5.88 -0.80 0.71
CA SER A 52 6.44 -1.65 -0.35
C SER A 52 7.97 -1.60 -0.38
N LEU A 53 8.57 -0.41 -0.30
CA LEU A 53 10.02 -0.21 -0.25
C LEU A 53 10.65 -0.92 0.95
N ILE A 54 10.09 -0.75 2.14
CA ILE A 54 10.55 -1.42 3.36
C ILE A 54 10.44 -2.94 3.21
N THR A 55 9.32 -3.43 2.70
CA THR A 55 9.10 -4.88 2.50
C THR A 55 10.12 -5.46 1.52
N SER A 56 10.41 -4.74 0.42
CA SER A 56 11.43 -5.11 -0.56
C SER A 56 12.85 -5.09 0.05
N ALA A 57 13.20 -4.05 0.81
CA ALA A 57 14.50 -3.97 1.48
C ALA A 57 14.70 -5.12 2.47
N ILE A 58 13.67 -5.45 3.25
CA ILE A 58 13.71 -6.58 4.20
C ILE A 58 13.82 -7.92 3.45
N SER A 59 13.16 -8.09 2.31
CA SER A 59 13.21 -9.34 1.54
C SER A 59 14.60 -9.56 0.93
N ILE A 60 15.21 -8.51 0.38
CA ILE A 60 16.59 -8.53 -0.14
C ILE A 60 17.57 -8.83 0.99
N TRP A 61 17.43 -8.17 2.14
CA TRP A 61 18.30 -8.40 3.29
C TRP A 61 18.22 -9.84 3.84
N ARG A 62 17.01 -10.43 3.84
CA ARG A 62 16.83 -11.86 4.18
C ARG A 62 17.37 -12.82 3.13
N ARG A 63 17.46 -12.40 1.87
CA ARG A 63 18.01 -13.23 0.79
C ARG A 63 19.54 -13.25 0.79
N TYR A 64 20.16 -12.16 1.23
CA TYR A 64 21.63 -12.01 1.29
C TYR A 64 22.27 -12.49 2.59
N ARG A 65 21.48 -12.88 3.59
CA ARG A 65 21.93 -13.39 4.89
C ARG A 65 21.49 -14.82 5.09
#